data_AF-A0A820MWG6-F1
#
_entry.id   AF-A0A820MWG6-F1
#
_cell.length_a   1.000
_cell.length_b   1.000
_cell.length_c   1.000
_cell.angle_alpha   90.00
_cell.angle_beta   90.00
_cell.angle_gamma   90.00
#
_symmetry.space_group_name_H-M   'P 1'
#
loop_
_entity.id
_entity.type
_entity.pdbx_description
1 polymer ?
#
loop_
_entity_poly.entity_id
_entity_poly.type
_entity_poly.pdbx_seq_one_letter_code
_entity_poly.pdbx_strand_id
1 'polypeptide(L)'
;MPNNMHDSAMMICYRECLSNLSKFNGGEEYKIFQFISNIERIGKMIDANENILHCMCTAKLDGEAKRWYDDNMSLTQWEQLKFALLERFTRCDSSSKLFEQLKERKQKT
;
A
#
# COMPACT_ATOMS: atom_id res chain seq x y z
N MET A 1 10.93 33.55 17.53
CA MET A 1 11.40 33.23 16.16
C MET A 1 10.90 31.83 15.82
N PRO A 2 10.23 31.60 14.69
CA PRO A 2 9.68 30.30 14.37
C PRO A 2 10.78 29.32 13.97
N ASN A 3 10.49 28.05 14.17
CA ASN A 3 11.41 26.93 14.34
C ASN A 3 11.89 26.37 12.98
N ASN A 4 12.53 27.20 12.15
CA ASN A 4 12.86 26.86 10.75
C ASN A 4 13.76 25.62 10.56
N MET A 5 14.47 25.18 11.60
CA MET A 5 15.29 23.95 11.53
C MET A 5 14.46 22.67 11.66
N HIS A 6 13.35 22.69 12.40
CA HIS A 6 12.53 21.51 12.64
C HIS A 6 11.76 21.12 11.37
N ASP A 7 11.22 22.11 10.68
CA ASP A 7 10.51 21.94 9.40
C ASP A 7 11.44 21.42 8.30
N SER A 8 12.68 21.88 8.26
CA SER A 8 13.67 21.46 7.24
C SER A 8 14.14 20.01 7.46
N ALA A 9 14.39 19.61 8.71
CA ALA A 9 14.78 18.24 9.04
C ALA A 9 13.63 17.24 8.80
N MET A 10 12.39 17.61 9.13
CA MET A 10 11.21 16.79 8.82
C MET A 10 11.03 16.59 7.32
N MET A 11 11.25 17.63 6.51
CA MET A 11 11.14 17.55 5.04
C MET A 11 12.21 16.63 4.41
N ILE A 12 13.42 16.57 4.98
CA ILE A 12 14.47 15.63 4.55
C ILE A 12 14.08 14.20 4.91
N CYS A 13 13.67 13.96 6.16
CA CYS A 13 13.27 12.65 6.64
C CYS A 13 12.05 12.09 5.87
N TYR A 14 11.09 12.96 5.53
CA TYR A 14 9.95 12.64 4.67
C TYR A 14 10.37 12.17 3.28
N ARG A 15 11.23 12.94 2.59
CA ARG A 15 11.71 12.59 1.24
C ARG A 15 12.44 11.24 1.22
N GLU A 16 13.29 10.99 2.20
CA GLU A 16 14.04 9.73 2.33
C GLU A 16 13.12 8.54 2.64
N CYS A 17 12.16 8.73 3.54
CA CYS A 17 11.19 7.69 3.87
C CYS A 17 10.32 7.33 2.66
N LEU A 18 9.90 8.33 1.89
CA LEU A 18 9.20 8.12 0.62
C LEU A 18 10.08 7.46 -0.43
N SER A 19 11.34 7.88 -0.62
CA SER A 19 12.20 7.27 -1.64
C SER A 19 12.43 5.78 -1.36
N ASN A 20 12.56 5.42 -0.07
CA ASN A 20 12.82 4.05 0.37
C ASN A 20 11.56 3.16 0.41
N LEU A 21 10.36 3.75 0.36
CA LEU A 21 9.13 2.98 0.28
C LEU A 21 9.04 2.29 -1.09
N SER A 22 9.06 0.96 -1.08
CA SER A 22 8.88 0.13 -2.26
C SER A 22 7.53 0.41 -2.92
N LYS A 23 7.53 0.41 -4.26
CA LYS A 23 6.28 0.50 -5.02
C LYS A 23 5.47 -0.78 -4.90
N PHE A 24 4.15 -0.66 -4.97
CA PHE A 24 3.23 -1.79 -4.99
C PHE A 24 2.58 -1.92 -6.36
N ASN A 25 2.75 -3.09 -7.00
CA ASN A 25 2.30 -3.34 -8.37
C ASN A 25 1.04 -4.21 -8.50
N GLY A 26 0.54 -4.77 -7.39
CA GLY A 26 -0.62 -5.67 -7.36
C GLY A 26 -0.30 -7.18 -7.39
N GLY A 27 0.97 -7.59 -7.50
CA GLY A 27 1.33 -8.97 -7.84
C GLY A 27 1.38 -10.01 -6.71
N GLU A 28 1.53 -9.63 -5.44
CA GLU A 28 1.59 -10.59 -4.33
C GLU A 28 0.79 -10.13 -3.11
N GLU A 29 -0.06 -11.03 -2.59
CA GLU A 29 -1.01 -10.79 -1.50
C GLU A 29 -0.34 -10.35 -0.19
N TYR A 30 0.75 -11.01 0.22
CA TYR A 30 1.47 -10.63 1.44
C TYR A 30 2.06 -9.21 1.34
N LYS A 31 2.32 -8.74 0.12
CA LYS A 31 2.91 -7.42 -0.11
C LYS A 31 1.91 -6.28 0.11
N ILE A 32 0.59 -6.48 0.00
CA ILE A 32 -0.36 -5.38 0.24
C ILE A 32 -0.43 -5.00 1.73
N PHE A 33 -0.46 -5.99 2.63
CA PHE A 33 -0.44 -5.72 4.07
C PHE A 33 0.84 -5.02 4.51
N GLN A 34 1.99 -5.51 4.02
CA GLN A 34 3.28 -4.90 4.32
C GLN A 34 3.41 -3.49 3.73
N PHE A 35 2.87 -3.27 2.52
CA PHE A 35 2.84 -1.96 1.89
C PHE A 35 2.03 -0.94 2.71
N ILE A 36 0.79 -1.28 3.08
CA ILE A 36 -0.08 -0.41 3.90
C ILE A 36 0.55 -0.14 5.27
N SER A 37 1.06 -1.18 5.93
CA SER A 37 1.71 -1.04 7.24
C SER A 37 2.93 -0.11 7.18
N ASN A 38 3.72 -0.16 6.10
CA ASN A 38 4.84 0.76 5.91
C ASN A 38 4.39 2.20 5.72
N ILE A 39 3.31 2.45 4.96
CA ILE A 39 2.73 3.79 4.79
C ILE A 39 2.29 4.35 6.16
N GLU A 40 1.54 3.58 6.94
CA GLU A 40 1.07 4.01 8.27
C GLU A 40 2.23 4.25 9.23
N ARG A 41 3.27 3.42 9.18
CA ARG A 41 4.47 3.59 10.01
C ARG A 41 5.21 4.88 9.67
N ILE A 42 5.44 5.15 8.38
CA ILE A 42 6.06 6.42 7.95
C ILE A 42 5.15 7.59 8.34
N GLY A 43 3.84 7.47 8.14
CA GLY A 43 2.87 8.48 8.53
C GLY A 43 2.95 8.83 10.01
N LYS A 44 3.05 7.84 10.88
CA LYS A 44 3.26 8.06 12.33
C LYS A 44 4.59 8.76 12.63
N MET A 45 5.66 8.45 11.90
CA MET A 45 6.98 9.07 12.11
C MET A 45 7.00 10.57 11.76
N ILE A 46 6.19 11.00 10.80
CA ILE A 46 6.14 12.38 10.31
C ILE A 46 4.88 13.14 10.76
N ASP A 47 4.07 12.56 11.64
CA ASP A 47 2.76 13.09 12.06
C ASP A 47 1.83 13.43 10.87
N ALA A 48 1.73 12.51 9.92
CA ALA A 48 0.93 12.67 8.71
C ALA A 48 -0.58 12.63 8.99
N ASN A 49 -1.31 13.56 8.39
CA ASN A 49 -2.76 13.48 8.30
C ASN A 49 -3.23 12.55 7.15
N GLU A 50 -4.54 12.30 7.07
CA GLU A 50 -5.13 11.41 6.06
C GLU A 50 -4.80 11.81 4.61
N ASN A 51 -4.74 13.10 4.31
CA ASN A 51 -4.42 13.57 2.96
C ASN A 51 -2.98 13.21 2.57
N ILE A 52 -2.04 13.34 3.52
CA ILE A 52 -0.64 12.97 3.29
C ILE A 52 -0.52 11.45 3.09
N LEU A 53 -1.21 10.65 3.90
CA LEU A 53 -1.23 9.19 3.77
C LEU A 53 -1.79 8.75 2.40
N HIS A 54 -2.87 9.38 1.97
CA HIS A 54 -3.46 9.15 0.65
C HIS A 54 -2.47 9.47 -0.48
N CYS A 55 -1.85 10.65 -0.45
CA CYS A 55 -0.85 11.06 -1.43
C CYS A 55 0.36 10.10 -1.46
N MET A 56 0.86 9.68 -0.29
CA MET A 56 1.97 8.74 -0.20
C MET A 56 1.63 7.38 -0.83
N CYS A 57 0.43 6.87 -0.54
CA CYS A 57 -0.05 5.60 -1.08
C CYS A 57 -0.12 5.64 -2.60
N THR A 58 -0.87 6.61 -3.13
CA THR A 58 -1.14 6.73 -4.57
C THR A 58 0.13 7.01 -5.39
N ALA A 59 1.10 7.75 -4.84
CA ALA A 59 2.41 7.97 -5.45
C ALA A 59 3.27 6.70 -5.55
N LYS A 60 2.96 5.67 -4.76
CA LYS A 60 3.70 4.39 -4.70
C LYS A 60 2.95 3.22 -5.30
N LEU A 61 1.76 3.43 -5.84
CA LEU A 61 1.11 2.46 -6.71
C LEU A 61 1.82 2.41 -8.06
N ASP A 62 1.95 1.20 -8.60
CA ASP A 62 2.51 0.94 -9.92
C ASP A 62 1.71 -0.19 -10.61
N GLY A 63 2.01 -0.49 -11.87
CA GLY A 63 1.53 -1.69 -12.54
C GLY A 63 -0.01 -1.86 -12.57
N GLU A 64 -0.51 -3.00 -12.07
CA GLU A 64 -1.95 -3.27 -11.98
C GLU A 64 -2.61 -2.42 -10.90
N ALA A 65 -1.96 -2.24 -9.75
CA ALA A 65 -2.50 -1.46 -8.65
C ALA A 65 -2.74 0.00 -9.03
N LYS A 66 -1.83 0.60 -9.82
CA LYS A 66 -2.02 1.95 -10.34
C LYS A 66 -3.17 2.03 -11.34
N ARG A 67 -3.24 1.10 -12.29
CA ARG A 67 -4.35 1.04 -13.27
C ARG A 67 -5.71 0.91 -12.57
N TRP A 68 -5.81 -0.01 -11.62
CA TRP A 68 -7.03 -0.18 -10.83
C TRP A 68 -7.41 1.09 -10.07
N TYR A 69 -6.44 1.78 -9.46
CA TYR A 69 -6.71 3.04 -8.76
C TYR A 69 -7.18 4.14 -9.71
N ASP A 70 -6.57 4.26 -10.88
CA ASP A 70 -6.95 5.25 -11.90
C ASP A 70 -8.37 5.00 -12.44
N ASP A 71 -8.83 3.74 -12.47
CA ASP A 71 -10.22 3.39 -12.80
C ASP A 71 -11.21 3.68 -11.64
N ASN A 72 -10.70 3.93 -10.42
CA ASN A 72 -11.47 4.12 -9.18
C ASN A 72 -11.14 5.45 -8.48
N MET A 73 -10.98 6.55 -9.23
CA MET A 73 -10.59 7.87 -8.70
C MET A 73 -11.56 8.49 -7.66
N SER A 74 -12.72 7.89 -7.40
CA SER A 74 -13.66 8.36 -6.38
C SER A 74 -13.14 8.16 -4.94
N LEU A 75 -12.08 7.38 -4.75
CA LEU A 75 -11.46 7.11 -3.46
C LEU A 75 -10.52 8.28 -3.04
N THR A 76 -11.09 9.30 -2.40
CA THR A 76 -10.37 10.52 -1.96
C THR A 76 -9.90 10.48 -0.51
N GLN A 77 -10.47 9.60 0.32
CA GLN A 77 -10.10 9.44 1.72
C GLN A 77 -9.13 8.27 1.91
N TRP A 78 -8.18 8.43 2.83
CA TRP A 78 -7.17 7.40 3.11
C TRP A 78 -7.81 6.08 3.56
N GLU A 79 -8.72 6.11 4.53
CA GLU A 79 -9.34 4.88 5.05
C GLU A 79 -10.13 4.15 3.96
N GLN A 80 -10.87 4.87 3.12
CA GLN A 80 -11.60 4.29 1.99
C GLN A 80 -10.66 3.62 0.99
N LEU A 81 -9.56 4.30 0.62
CA LEU A 81 -8.55 3.75 -0.28
C LEU A 81 -7.88 2.50 0.31
N LYS A 82 -7.50 2.55 1.58
CA LYS A 82 -6.89 1.44 2.31
C LYS A 82 -7.78 0.20 2.29
N PHE A 83 -9.05 0.33 2.65
CA PHE A 83 -9.99 -0.80 2.64
C PHE A 83 -10.17 -1.36 1.22
N ALA A 84 -10.33 -0.50 0.22
CA ALA A 84 -10.53 -0.93 -1.16
C ALA A 84 -9.30 -1.66 -1.74
N LEU A 85 -8.08 -1.17 -1.44
CA LEU A 85 -6.83 -1.84 -1.82
C LEU A 85 -6.69 -3.21 -1.16
N LEU A 86 -6.99 -3.31 0.15
CA LEU A 86 -7.00 -4.58 0.86
C LEU A 86 -8.01 -5.54 0.23
N GLU A 87 -9.25 -5.12 0.01
CA GLU A 87 -10.27 -6.00 -0.58
C GLU A 87 -9.85 -6.51 -1.97
N ARG A 88 -9.33 -5.62 -2.82
CA ARG A 88 -8.93 -5.95 -4.20
C ARG A 88 -7.75 -6.91 -4.25
N PHE A 89 -6.68 -6.62 -3.51
CA PHE A 89 -5.40 -7.30 -3.65
C PHE A 89 -5.16 -8.41 -2.62
N THR A 90 -6.07 -8.59 -1.65
CA THR A 90 -6.04 -9.75 -0.73
C THR A 90 -6.72 -10.98 -1.35
N ARG A 91 -7.65 -10.82 -2.30
CA ARG A 91 -8.49 -11.94 -2.79
C ARG A 91 -7.93 -12.70 -3.99
N CYS A 92 -6.80 -12.31 -4.57
CA CYS A 92 -6.40 -12.80 -5.90
C CYS A 92 -5.74 -14.19 -5.94
N ASP A 93 -5.56 -14.91 -4.83
CA ASP A 93 -4.81 -16.18 -4.85
C ASP A 93 -5.35 -17.32 -3.96
N SER A 94 -6.49 -17.15 -3.30
CA SER A 94 -6.98 -18.15 -2.33
C SER A 94 -7.91 -19.22 -2.91
N SER A 95 -8.45 -19.06 -4.12
CA SER A 95 -9.28 -20.11 -4.75
C SER A 95 -8.43 -21.08 -5.58
N SER A 96 -7.54 -20.56 -6.43
CA SER A 96 -6.73 -21.36 -7.34
C SER A 96 -5.69 -22.21 -6.61
N LYS A 97 -4.95 -21.64 -5.65
CA LYS A 97 -3.93 -22.39 -4.87
C LYS A 97 -4.56 -23.44 -3.95
N LEU A 98 -5.73 -23.17 -3.38
CA LEU A 98 -6.42 -24.13 -2.51
C LEU A 98 -6.99 -25.30 -3.34
N PHE A 99 -7.49 -25.03 -4.54
CA PHE A 99 -7.97 -26.07 -5.46
C PHE A 99 -6.82 -26.90 -6.04
N GLU A 100 -5.68 -26.30 -6.37
CA GLU A 100 -4.49 -27.06 -6.80
C GLU A 100 -3.90 -27.89 -5.66
N GLN A 101 -3.80 -27.36 -4.44
CA GLN A 101 -3.38 -28.13 -3.26
C GLN A 101 -4.35 -29.26 -2.92
N LEU A 102 -5.67 -29.10 -3.17
CA LEU A 102 -6.67 -30.16 -3.03
C LEU A 102 -6.58 -31.21 -4.15
N LYS A 103 -6.24 -30.80 -5.38
CA LYS A 103 -6.10 -31.69 -6.54
C LYS A 103 -4.84 -32.55 -6.45
N GLU A 104 -3.71 -31.99 -6.03
CA GLU A 104 -2.46 -32.73 -5.80
C GLU A 104 -2.60 -33.81 -4.71
N ARG A 105 -3.46 -33.58 -3.71
CA ARG A 105 -3.75 -34.58 -2.65
C ARG A 105 -4.63 -35.73 -3.12
N LYS A 106 -5.46 -35.54 -4.16
CA LYS A 106 -6.33 -36.60 -4.70
C LYS A 106 -5.67 -37.50 -5.74
N GLN A 107 -4.57 -37.05 -6.35
CA GLN A 107 -3.88 -37.79 -7.43
C GLN A 107 -2.75 -38.72 -6.93
N LYS A 108 -2.56 -38.83 -5.61
CA LYS A 108 -1.55 -39.67 -4.95
C LYS A 108 -2.13 -40.90 -4.20
N THR A 109 -3.32 -41.36 -4.56
CA THR A 109 -3.89 -42.62 -4.06
C THR A 109 -4.38 -43.47 -5.21
#